data_AF-A0A7J6UBS0-F1
#
_entry.id   AF-A0A7J6UBS0-F1
#
_cell.length_a   1.000
_cell.length_b   1.000
_cell.length_c   1.000
_cell.angle_alpha   90.00
_cell.angle_beta   90.00
_cell.angle_gamma   90.00
#
_symmetry.space_group_name_H-M   'P 1'
#
loop_
_entity.id
_entity.type
_entity.pdbx_description
1 polymer ?
#
loop_
_entity_poly.entity_id
_entity_poly.type
_entity_poly.pdbx_seq_one_letter_code
_entity_poly.pdbx_strand_id
1 'polypeptide(L)'
;GTHTAMKTGMLAAEAAVADINDGAQPGHVSSKYEHAVKDSWVHRELYGVRNIHPAFKTGLFSGLGYGAFWLMSKGREPWTFRWSKDDAARTRTQAKCKEVAYPKPDGKLTFDLTDQLPLTGVDHEADQPSHLKIKPGMEKVPKEVAKSKTFGFPMPTGRWWEFVRGHCPLGHRRAGGVTPPRILRKHTPRVCSCEVFFSTEDY
;
A
#
# COMPACT_ATOMS: atom_id res chain seq x y z
N GLY A 1 -16.22 -12.35 -5.04
CA GLY A 1 -14.90 -12.23 -4.40
C GLY A 1 -14.18 -13.57 -4.47
N THR A 2 -14.22 -14.33 -3.38
CA THR A 2 -13.66 -15.70 -3.33
C THR A 2 -14.31 -16.63 -4.37
N HIS A 3 -15.64 -16.63 -4.47
CA HIS A 3 -16.39 -17.48 -5.39
C HIS A 3 -16.08 -17.19 -6.87
N THR A 4 -16.01 -15.90 -7.23
CA THR A 4 -15.58 -15.47 -8.57
C THR A 4 -14.14 -15.87 -8.87
N ALA A 5 -13.21 -15.71 -7.91
CA ALA A 5 -11.81 -16.08 -8.08
C ALA A 5 -11.62 -17.59 -8.27
N MET A 6 -12.35 -18.40 -7.50
CA MET A 6 -12.40 -19.86 -7.67
C MET A 6 -12.89 -20.25 -9.07
N LYS A 7 -14.01 -19.69 -9.55
CA LYS A 7 -14.51 -20.04 -10.89
C LYS A 7 -13.59 -19.52 -12.01
N THR A 8 -12.99 -18.34 -11.90
CA THR A 8 -11.98 -17.91 -12.88
C THR A 8 -10.74 -18.81 -12.87
N GLY A 9 -10.31 -19.31 -11.71
CA GLY A 9 -9.25 -20.31 -11.62
C GLY A 9 -9.58 -21.62 -12.33
N MET A 10 -10.81 -22.13 -12.16
CA MET A 10 -11.29 -23.30 -12.90
C MET A 10 -11.31 -23.06 -14.42
N LEU A 11 -11.87 -21.92 -14.86
CA LEU A 11 -11.91 -21.56 -16.29
C LEU A 11 -10.50 -21.39 -16.89
N ALA A 12 -9.53 -20.89 -16.11
CA ALA A 12 -8.14 -20.81 -16.53
C ALA A 12 -7.51 -22.20 -16.70
N ALA A 13 -7.79 -23.15 -15.79
CA ALA A 13 -7.33 -24.53 -15.91
C ALA A 13 -7.98 -25.27 -17.09
N GLU A 14 -9.31 -25.13 -17.27
CA GLU A 14 -10.07 -25.67 -18.40
C GLU A 14 -9.49 -25.18 -19.74
N ALA A 15 -9.22 -23.86 -19.86
CA ALA A 15 -8.63 -23.27 -21.06
C ALA A 15 -7.18 -23.71 -21.29
N ALA A 16 -6.34 -23.73 -20.24
CA ALA A 16 -4.94 -24.14 -20.34
C ALA A 16 -4.79 -25.60 -20.81
N VAL A 17 -5.62 -26.52 -20.30
CA VAL A 17 -5.64 -27.92 -20.76
C VAL A 17 -6.07 -28.00 -22.23
N ALA A 18 -7.09 -27.24 -22.65
CA ALA A 18 -7.52 -27.20 -24.04
C ALA A 18 -6.42 -26.65 -24.98
N ASP A 19 -5.65 -25.65 -24.56
CA ASP A 19 -4.56 -25.10 -25.37
C ASP A 19 -3.35 -26.05 -25.43
N ILE A 20 -3.01 -26.73 -24.33
CA ILE A 20 -1.96 -27.77 -24.32
C ILE A 20 -2.32 -28.91 -25.28
N ASN A 21 -3.57 -29.38 -25.27
CA ASN A 21 -4.04 -30.44 -26.17
C ASN A 21 -4.03 -30.01 -27.65
N ASP A 22 -4.24 -28.73 -27.94
CA ASP A 22 -4.12 -28.14 -29.29
C ASP A 22 -2.66 -27.86 -29.71
N GLY A 23 -1.67 -28.25 -28.89
CA GLY A 23 -0.25 -28.11 -29.20
C GLY A 23 0.37 -26.74 -28.91
N ALA A 24 -0.23 -25.96 -28.01
CA ALA A 24 0.27 -24.64 -27.63
C ALA A 24 1.73 -24.67 -27.12
N GLN A 25 2.50 -23.68 -27.57
CA GLN A 25 3.92 -23.57 -27.26
C GLN A 25 4.19 -22.74 -25.99
N PRO A 26 5.36 -22.87 -25.35
CA PRO A 26 5.74 -22.02 -24.22
C PRO A 26 5.61 -20.53 -24.55
N GLY A 27 4.96 -19.77 -23.65
CA GLY A 27 4.66 -18.35 -23.85
C GLY A 27 3.36 -18.05 -24.61
N HIS A 28 2.56 -19.08 -24.96
CA HIS A 28 1.22 -18.89 -25.53
C HIS A 28 0.28 -18.12 -24.58
N VAL A 29 -0.53 -17.23 -25.13
CA VAL A 29 -1.57 -16.47 -24.40
C VAL A 29 -2.94 -16.97 -24.84
N SER A 30 -3.65 -17.63 -23.91
CA SER A 30 -4.98 -18.20 -24.17
C SER A 30 -6.03 -17.14 -24.45
N SER A 31 -6.56 -17.10 -25.67
CA SER A 31 -7.79 -16.37 -25.98
C SER A 31 -9.03 -17.08 -25.42
N LYS A 32 -9.01 -18.42 -25.38
CA LYS A 32 -10.11 -19.25 -24.86
C LYS A 32 -10.48 -18.89 -23.44
N TYR A 33 -9.49 -18.62 -22.58
CA TYR A 33 -9.73 -18.18 -21.20
C TYR A 33 -10.54 -16.88 -21.14
N GLU A 34 -10.17 -15.86 -21.92
CA GLU A 34 -10.87 -14.56 -21.91
C GLU A 34 -12.33 -14.70 -22.38
N HIS A 35 -12.57 -15.50 -23.42
CA HIS A 35 -13.91 -15.82 -23.89
C HIS A 35 -14.72 -16.57 -22.82
N ALA A 36 -14.16 -17.64 -22.25
CA ALA A 36 -14.82 -18.44 -21.22
C ALA A 36 -15.20 -17.61 -19.98
N VAL A 37 -14.35 -16.64 -19.57
CA VAL A 37 -14.67 -15.70 -18.49
C VAL A 37 -15.82 -14.75 -18.89
N LYS A 38 -15.80 -14.17 -20.09
CA LYS A 38 -16.87 -13.27 -20.59
C LYS A 38 -18.24 -13.96 -20.70
N ASP A 39 -18.26 -15.21 -21.14
CA ASP A 39 -19.50 -15.98 -21.33
C ASP A 39 -20.07 -16.51 -20.00
N SER A 40 -19.21 -16.69 -18.99
CA SER A 40 -19.57 -17.19 -17.66
C SER A 40 -20.50 -16.25 -16.86
N TRP A 41 -21.11 -16.82 -15.81
CA TRP A 41 -21.88 -16.04 -14.84
C TRP A 41 -21.03 -15.00 -14.08
N VAL A 42 -19.70 -15.19 -13.97
CA VAL A 42 -18.80 -14.25 -13.28
C VAL A 42 -18.82 -12.88 -13.96
N HIS A 43 -18.74 -12.85 -15.30
CA HIS A 43 -18.83 -11.60 -16.04
C HIS A 43 -20.20 -10.94 -15.87
N ARG A 44 -21.30 -11.72 -15.89
CA ARG A 44 -22.66 -11.20 -15.71
C ARG A 44 -22.87 -10.61 -14.31
N GLU A 45 -22.36 -11.25 -13.27
CA GLU A 45 -22.40 -10.74 -11.88
C GLU A 45 -21.63 -9.42 -11.77
N LEU A 46 -20.36 -9.39 -12.19
CA LEU A 46 -19.50 -8.21 -12.10
C LEU A 46 -20.01 -7.05 -12.97
N TYR A 47 -20.54 -7.34 -14.16
CA TYR A 47 -21.16 -6.35 -15.03
C TYR A 47 -22.44 -5.77 -14.42
N GLY A 48 -23.23 -6.59 -13.72
CA GLY A 48 -24.42 -6.14 -12.99
C GLY A 48 -24.09 -5.12 -11.90
N VAL A 49 -23.00 -5.30 -11.13
CA VAL A 49 -22.63 -4.39 -10.03
C VAL A 49 -21.67 -3.26 -10.42
N ARG A 50 -21.26 -3.15 -11.69
CA ARG A 50 -20.19 -2.27 -12.19
C ARG A 50 -20.32 -0.79 -11.79
N ASN A 51 -21.53 -0.29 -11.62
CA ASN A 51 -21.82 1.11 -11.32
C ASN A 51 -21.95 1.42 -9.81
N ILE A 52 -22.09 0.41 -8.94
CA ILE A 52 -22.32 0.59 -7.49
C ILE A 52 -21.17 1.34 -6.83
N HIS A 53 -19.95 0.81 -6.89
CA HIS A 53 -18.80 1.44 -6.22
C HIS A 53 -18.48 2.85 -6.79
N PRO A 54 -18.48 3.08 -8.12
CA PRO A 54 -18.36 4.43 -8.68
C PRO A 54 -19.44 5.44 -8.23
N ALA A 55 -20.66 5.01 -7.88
CA ALA A 55 -21.71 5.93 -7.43
C ALA A 55 -21.36 6.64 -6.10
N PHE A 56 -20.57 6.00 -5.23
CA PHE A 56 -20.08 6.60 -3.97
C PHE A 56 -19.04 7.71 -4.19
N LYS A 57 -18.58 7.95 -5.43
CA LYS A 57 -17.65 9.07 -5.76
C LYS A 57 -18.17 10.44 -5.34
N THR A 58 -19.49 10.63 -5.32
CA THR A 58 -20.15 11.89 -4.94
C THR A 58 -20.59 11.95 -3.47
N GLY A 59 -20.39 10.86 -2.71
CA GLY A 59 -20.72 10.78 -1.28
C GLY A 59 -21.49 9.51 -0.90
N LEU A 60 -21.76 9.37 0.41
CA LEU A 60 -22.48 8.23 0.96
C LEU A 60 -23.94 8.18 0.47
N PHE A 61 -24.68 9.29 0.60
CA PHE A 61 -26.11 9.34 0.30
C PHE A 61 -26.43 9.15 -1.20
N SER A 62 -25.59 9.68 -2.09
CA SER A 62 -25.74 9.47 -3.54
C SER A 62 -25.45 8.02 -3.94
N GLY A 63 -24.42 7.40 -3.35
CA GLY A 63 -24.15 5.97 -3.54
C GLY A 63 -25.28 5.07 -3.02
N LEU A 64 -25.86 5.39 -1.85
CA LEU A 64 -27.03 4.69 -1.31
C LEU A 64 -28.28 4.87 -2.19
N GLY A 65 -28.56 6.09 -2.65
CA GLY A 65 -29.67 6.36 -3.58
C GLY A 65 -29.51 5.63 -4.92
N TYR A 66 -28.28 5.55 -5.45
CA TYR A 66 -28.00 4.74 -6.64
C TYR A 66 -28.09 3.23 -6.36
N GLY A 67 -27.75 2.78 -5.15
CA GLY A 67 -28.00 1.40 -4.70
C GLY A 67 -29.49 1.05 -4.68
N ALA A 68 -30.34 1.96 -4.22
CA ALA A 68 -31.80 1.79 -4.27
C ALA A 68 -32.33 1.74 -5.72
N PHE A 69 -31.80 2.58 -6.62
CA PHE A 69 -32.08 2.49 -8.06
C PHE A 69 -31.63 1.14 -8.65
N TRP A 70 -30.46 0.65 -8.28
CA TRP A 70 -29.92 -0.62 -8.74
C TRP A 70 -30.76 -1.83 -8.31
N LEU A 71 -31.41 -1.80 -7.13
CA LEU A 71 -32.34 -2.86 -6.72
C LEU A 71 -33.53 -3.00 -7.71
N MET A 72 -33.94 -1.91 -8.36
CA MET A 72 -34.99 -1.91 -9.38
C MET A 72 -34.46 -2.27 -10.77
N SER A 73 -33.32 -1.69 -11.18
CA SER A 73 -32.74 -1.89 -12.53
C SER A 73 -31.99 -3.22 -12.69
N LYS A 74 -31.52 -3.81 -11.59
CA LYS A 74 -30.60 -4.96 -11.52
C LYS A 74 -29.34 -4.79 -12.39
N GLY A 75 -28.82 -3.56 -12.50
CA GLY A 75 -27.59 -3.28 -13.26
C GLY A 75 -27.77 -3.22 -14.77
N ARG A 76 -29.01 -3.14 -15.27
CA ARG A 76 -29.35 -3.10 -16.70
C ARG A 76 -29.27 -1.69 -17.31
N GLU A 77 -28.46 -0.79 -16.74
CA GLU A 77 -28.27 0.55 -17.30
C GLU A 77 -27.51 0.50 -18.64
N PRO A 78 -27.78 1.40 -19.60
CA PRO A 78 -27.01 1.52 -20.84
C PRO A 78 -25.69 2.32 -20.67
N TRP A 79 -25.29 2.70 -19.45
CA TRP A 79 -24.06 3.45 -19.17
C TRP A 79 -23.14 2.73 -18.17
N THR A 80 -21.87 3.14 -18.15
CA THR A 80 -20.86 2.67 -17.19
C THR A 80 -20.06 3.86 -16.65
N PHE A 81 -20.09 4.06 -15.33
CA PHE A 81 -19.30 5.10 -14.68
C PHE A 81 -17.81 4.77 -14.72
N ARG A 82 -16.97 5.81 -14.87
CA ARG A 82 -15.50 5.67 -14.90
C ARG A 82 -14.83 6.48 -13.79
N TRP A 83 -13.77 5.92 -13.22
CA TRP A 83 -12.86 6.67 -12.36
C TRP A 83 -12.04 7.65 -13.21
N SER A 84 -11.85 8.86 -12.67
CA SER A 84 -11.15 9.95 -13.36
C SER A 84 -9.75 10.23 -12.80
N LYS A 85 -9.37 9.55 -11.71
CA LYS A 85 -8.08 9.66 -11.01
C LYS A 85 -7.80 8.36 -10.26
N ASP A 86 -6.54 7.93 -10.31
CA ASP A 86 -6.00 6.84 -9.49
C ASP A 86 -6.08 7.18 -8.00
N ASP A 87 -6.06 6.17 -7.15
CA ASP A 87 -6.23 6.36 -5.70
C ASP A 87 -5.07 7.14 -5.07
N ALA A 88 -3.82 6.83 -5.46
CA ALA A 88 -2.63 7.56 -5.03
C ALA A 88 -2.71 9.09 -5.29
N ALA A 89 -3.43 9.50 -6.35
CA ALA A 89 -3.64 10.89 -6.74
C ALA A 89 -4.82 11.59 -6.03
N ARG A 90 -5.52 10.89 -5.11
CA ARG A 90 -6.64 11.46 -4.31
C ARG A 90 -6.19 12.02 -2.96
N THR A 91 -4.98 11.66 -2.52
CA THR A 91 -4.36 12.22 -1.31
C THR A 91 -4.27 13.75 -1.40
N ARG A 92 -4.67 14.43 -0.33
CA ARG A 92 -4.57 15.89 -0.19
C ARG A 92 -3.37 16.22 0.70
N THR A 93 -2.76 17.37 0.49
CA THR A 93 -1.68 17.89 1.35
C THR A 93 -2.15 18.05 2.79
N GLN A 94 -1.30 17.73 3.78
CA GLN A 94 -1.63 17.77 5.22
C GLN A 94 -2.28 19.11 5.63
N ALA A 95 -1.73 20.24 5.18
CA ALA A 95 -2.24 21.59 5.45
C ALA A 95 -3.66 21.90 4.92
N LYS A 96 -4.28 21.00 4.14
CA LYS A 96 -5.66 21.12 3.64
C LYS A 96 -6.63 20.13 4.30
N CYS A 97 -6.18 19.44 5.35
CA CYS A 97 -6.91 18.42 6.08
C CYS A 97 -6.93 18.76 7.57
N LYS A 98 -8.06 18.50 8.25
CA LYS A 98 -8.13 18.55 9.70
C LYS A 98 -7.51 17.28 10.27
N GLU A 99 -6.68 17.41 11.29
CA GLU A 99 -6.13 16.28 12.03
C GLU A 99 -7.24 15.48 12.73
N VAL A 100 -7.15 14.15 12.67
CA VAL A 100 -8.09 13.24 13.33
C VAL A 100 -7.47 12.82 14.66
N ALA A 101 -8.05 13.27 15.76
CA ALA A 101 -7.65 12.86 17.10
C ALA A 101 -8.21 11.45 17.39
N TYR A 102 -7.37 10.44 17.25
CA TYR A 102 -7.70 9.08 17.69
C TYR A 102 -7.53 8.97 19.22
N PRO A 103 -8.50 8.36 19.95
CA PRO A 103 -8.32 8.06 21.36
C PRO A 103 -7.20 7.03 21.56
N LYS A 104 -6.60 7.01 22.75
CA LYS A 104 -5.64 5.97 23.12
C LYS A 104 -6.34 4.61 23.24
N PRO A 105 -5.66 3.49 22.94
CA PRO A 105 -6.21 2.15 23.13
C PRO A 105 -6.56 1.89 24.61
N ASP A 106 -7.61 1.12 24.84
CA ASP A 106 -8.17 0.78 26.16
C ASP A 106 -7.73 -0.59 26.70
N GLY A 107 -7.00 -1.38 25.88
CA GLY A 107 -6.53 -2.73 26.22
C GLY A 107 -7.63 -3.78 26.34
N LYS A 108 -8.84 -3.50 25.82
CA LYS A 108 -10.01 -4.40 25.91
C LYS A 108 -10.76 -4.54 24.60
N LEU A 109 -11.09 -3.42 23.96
CA LEU A 109 -11.74 -3.34 22.64
C LEU A 109 -10.78 -2.77 21.58
N THR A 110 -9.78 -2.03 22.03
CA THR A 110 -8.78 -1.32 21.22
C THR A 110 -7.41 -1.55 21.83
N PHE A 111 -6.44 -1.91 20.98
CA PHE A 111 -5.09 -2.31 21.38
C PHE A 111 -4.08 -1.50 20.57
N ASP A 112 -2.83 -1.43 21.01
CA ASP A 112 -1.78 -0.81 20.20
C ASP A 112 -1.39 -1.74 19.03
N LEU A 113 -0.84 -1.17 17.96
CA LEU A 113 -0.39 -1.94 16.80
C LEU A 113 0.80 -2.85 17.16
N THR A 114 1.59 -2.48 18.16
CA THR A 114 2.69 -3.29 18.72
C THR A 114 2.18 -4.56 19.43
N ASP A 115 1.03 -4.51 20.11
CA ASP A 115 0.37 -5.68 20.70
C ASP A 115 -0.26 -6.58 19.62
N GLN A 116 -0.78 -5.99 18.54
CA GLN A 116 -1.49 -6.71 17.49
C GLN A 116 -0.56 -7.41 16.49
N LEU A 117 0.62 -6.85 16.20
CA LEU A 117 1.52 -7.37 15.19
C LEU A 117 2.01 -8.82 15.48
N PRO A 118 2.47 -9.17 16.70
CA PRO A 118 2.89 -10.54 17.01
C PRO A 118 1.76 -11.58 16.85
N LEU A 119 0.51 -11.19 17.10
CA LEU A 119 -0.66 -12.07 16.95
C LEU A 119 -0.94 -12.47 15.50
N THR A 120 -0.34 -11.77 14.52
CA THR A 120 -0.46 -12.14 13.10
C THR A 120 0.42 -13.33 12.72
N GLY A 121 1.43 -13.69 13.52
CA GLY A 121 2.42 -14.71 13.20
C GLY A 121 3.31 -14.36 11.99
N VAL A 122 3.33 -13.10 11.56
CA VAL A 122 4.14 -12.63 10.44
C VAL A 122 5.56 -12.32 10.93
N ASP A 123 6.51 -13.16 10.52
CA ASP A 123 7.94 -12.99 10.80
C ASP A 123 8.78 -13.01 9.50
N HIS A 124 9.96 -12.40 9.55
CA HIS A 124 10.87 -12.23 8.43
C HIS A 124 12.32 -12.28 8.94
N GLU A 125 13.15 -13.15 8.35
CA GLU A 125 14.60 -13.14 8.57
C GLU A 125 15.18 -11.72 8.48
N ALA A 126 15.93 -11.31 9.50
CA ALA A 126 16.34 -9.92 9.70
C ALA A 126 17.41 -9.47 8.70
N ASP A 127 18.32 -10.37 8.31
CA ASP A 127 19.40 -10.10 7.35
C ASP A 127 18.93 -10.20 5.88
N GLN A 128 17.62 -10.22 5.62
CA GLN A 128 17.08 -10.19 4.25
C GLN A 128 16.94 -8.75 3.73
N PRO A 129 17.27 -8.47 2.45
CA PRO A 129 17.07 -7.15 1.87
C PRO A 129 15.58 -6.79 1.82
N SER A 130 15.23 -5.58 2.26
CA SER A 130 13.83 -5.12 2.29
C SER A 130 13.13 -5.28 0.94
N HIS A 131 12.02 -6.03 0.95
CA HIS A 131 11.18 -6.21 -0.24
C HIS A 131 10.37 -4.94 -0.59
N LEU A 132 10.25 -3.97 0.32
CA LEU A 132 9.68 -2.66 0.03
C LEU A 132 10.75 -1.75 -0.62
N LYS A 133 10.81 -1.80 -1.95
CA LYS A 133 11.81 -1.08 -2.75
C LYS A 133 11.31 0.31 -3.14
N ILE A 134 12.12 1.35 -2.87
CA ILE A 134 11.95 2.68 -3.46
C ILE A 134 12.48 2.62 -4.91
N LYS A 135 11.82 3.33 -5.84
CA LYS A 135 12.30 3.42 -7.23
C LYS A 135 13.64 4.16 -7.29
N PRO A 136 14.63 3.69 -8.07
CA PRO A 136 15.88 4.42 -8.29
C PRO A 136 15.62 5.86 -8.77
N GLY A 137 16.32 6.83 -8.18
CA GLY A 137 16.13 8.26 -8.41
C GLY A 137 14.96 8.89 -7.65
N MET A 138 14.26 8.14 -6.80
CA MET A 138 13.14 8.64 -5.97
C MET A 138 13.40 8.55 -4.45
N GLU A 139 14.66 8.38 -4.04
CA GLU A 139 15.08 8.13 -2.64
C GLU A 139 14.65 9.25 -1.68
N LYS A 140 14.56 10.49 -2.17
CA LYS A 140 14.14 11.67 -1.39
C LYS A 140 12.62 11.82 -1.27
N VAL A 141 11.84 11.18 -2.16
CA VAL A 141 10.38 11.37 -2.27
C VAL A 141 9.62 11.02 -0.98
N PRO A 142 9.92 9.93 -0.24
CA PRO A 142 9.25 9.65 1.02
C PRO A 142 9.41 10.80 2.04
N LYS A 143 10.63 11.31 2.20
CA LYS A 143 10.98 12.33 3.19
C LYS A 143 10.44 13.71 2.83
N GLU A 144 10.51 14.11 1.57
CA GLU A 144 10.14 15.47 1.13
C GLU A 144 8.65 15.57 0.75
N VAL A 145 8.09 14.52 0.14
CA VAL A 145 6.76 14.53 -0.46
C VAL A 145 5.74 13.74 0.36
N ALA A 146 6.08 12.54 0.86
CA ALA A 146 5.12 11.77 1.66
C ALA A 146 4.90 12.40 3.05
N LYS A 147 5.97 12.83 3.73
CA LYS A 147 5.87 13.52 5.03
C LYS A 147 5.05 14.83 4.99
N SER A 148 5.02 15.53 3.85
CA SER A 148 4.29 16.80 3.68
C SER A 148 2.87 16.62 3.12
N LYS A 149 2.60 15.49 2.44
CA LYS A 149 1.27 15.15 1.96
C LYS A 149 0.44 14.40 2.99
N THR A 150 1.02 13.44 3.68
CA THR A 150 0.28 12.50 4.52
C THR A 150 0.49 12.86 5.99
N PHE A 151 -0.61 12.94 6.76
CA PHE A 151 -0.51 12.61 8.20
C PHE A 151 0.10 11.21 8.32
N GLY A 152 0.96 10.99 9.33
CA GLY A 152 1.71 9.74 9.49
C GLY A 152 0.82 8.56 9.87
N PHE A 153 0.05 8.04 8.92
CA PHE A 153 -0.79 6.87 9.10
C PHE A 153 0.08 5.60 9.14
N PRO A 154 0.06 4.81 10.23
CA PRO A 154 0.76 3.53 10.27
C PRO A 154 0.12 2.56 9.27
N MET A 155 0.95 1.75 8.61
CA MET A 155 0.47 0.63 7.80
C MET A 155 -0.04 -0.48 8.73
N PRO A 156 -1.18 -1.13 8.42
CA PRO A 156 -1.81 -2.10 9.32
C PRO A 156 -0.99 -3.38 9.56
N THR A 157 0.07 -3.61 8.78
CA THR A 157 0.97 -4.77 8.89
C THR A 157 2.26 -4.48 9.65
N GLY A 158 2.34 -3.38 10.42
CA GLY A 158 3.44 -3.12 11.35
C GLY A 158 4.82 -2.92 10.70
N ARG A 159 4.92 -2.81 9.37
CA ARG A 159 6.15 -2.38 8.70
C ARG A 159 6.24 -0.86 8.74
N TRP A 160 6.87 -0.35 9.79
CA TRP A 160 6.93 1.06 10.10
C TRP A 160 7.79 1.85 9.11
N TRP A 161 7.21 2.85 8.47
CA TRP A 161 7.97 3.94 7.86
C TRP A 161 8.18 5.03 8.92
N GLU A 162 9.05 4.77 9.88
CA GLU A 162 9.40 5.81 10.85
C GLU A 162 10.36 6.83 10.21
N PHE A 163 10.02 8.12 10.33
CA PHE A 163 10.95 9.19 10.02
C PHE A 163 11.89 9.44 11.19
N VAL A 164 12.83 8.51 11.39
CA VAL A 164 13.89 8.60 12.41
C VAL A 164 14.60 9.95 12.27
N ARG A 165 14.77 10.67 13.37
CA ARG A 165 15.54 11.92 13.38
C ARG A 165 17.02 11.54 13.27
N GLY A 166 17.67 11.95 12.18
CA GLY A 166 19.11 11.71 11.98
C GLY A 166 19.90 12.17 13.20
N HIS A 167 20.52 11.22 13.91
CA HIS A 167 21.26 11.48 15.13
C HIS A 167 22.62 12.09 14.75
N CYS A 168 22.93 13.27 15.29
CA CYS A 168 24.23 13.89 15.05
C CYS A 168 25.26 13.29 16.03
N PRO A 169 26.33 12.61 15.57
CA PRO A 169 27.35 12.04 16.45
C PRO A 169 28.30 13.14 16.95
N LEU A 170 27.77 14.08 17.72
CA LEU A 170 28.52 15.16 18.38
C LEU A 170 28.13 15.23 19.86
N GLY A 171 28.92 14.60 20.72
CA GLY A 171 29.00 14.99 22.13
C GLY A 171 28.72 13.94 23.20
N HIS A 172 29.31 12.75 23.12
CA HIS A 172 29.56 11.93 24.32
C HIS A 172 31.06 11.56 24.41
N ARG A 173 31.86 12.54 24.82
CA ARG A 173 33.28 12.34 25.12
C ARG A 173 33.39 11.79 26.54
N ARG A 174 33.48 10.47 26.71
CA ARG A 174 33.86 9.87 28.00
C ARG A 174 35.22 10.43 28.43
N ALA A 175 35.36 10.81 29.68
CA ALA A 175 36.63 11.30 30.22
C ALA A 175 37.61 10.12 30.40
N GLY A 176 38.83 10.24 29.86
CA GLY A 176 39.87 9.22 30.02
C GLY A 176 41.04 9.34 29.04
N GLY A 177 42.13 10.00 29.48
CA GLY A 177 43.51 9.60 29.14
C GLY A 177 44.13 9.99 27.79
N VAL A 178 45.17 10.84 27.88
CA VAL A 178 46.38 10.91 27.01
C VAL A 178 46.26 11.63 25.63
N THR A 179 47.30 12.43 25.35
CA THR A 179 47.53 13.35 24.20
C THR A 179 49.04 13.47 23.95
N PRO A 180 49.54 14.13 22.88
CA PRO A 180 48.90 14.70 21.68
C PRO A 180 49.40 13.86 20.45
N PRO A 181 49.98 14.34 19.30
CA PRO A 181 49.97 15.65 18.61
C PRO A 181 49.74 15.62 17.07
N ARG A 182 49.48 16.81 16.49
CA ARG A 182 49.47 17.13 15.03
C ARG A 182 48.37 16.39 14.21
N ILE A 183 48.00 16.79 12.99
CA ILE A 183 48.24 18.03 12.20
C ILE A 183 46.91 18.83 12.09
N LEU A 184 47.00 20.15 11.94
CA LEU A 184 45.86 21.06 11.67
C LEU A 184 45.20 20.85 10.28
N ARG A 185 43.87 21.06 10.18
CA ARG A 185 43.30 22.24 9.47
C ARG A 185 41.75 22.34 9.46
N LYS A 186 41.31 23.54 9.85
CA LYS A 186 40.12 24.32 9.40
C LYS A 186 38.72 23.67 9.39
N HIS A 187 37.85 24.24 10.23
CA HIS A 187 36.39 24.17 10.13
C HIS A 187 35.87 24.56 8.74
N THR A 188 34.93 23.76 8.24
CA THR A 188 33.82 24.22 7.41
C THR A 188 32.51 23.73 8.04
N PRO A 189 31.43 24.54 8.09
CA PRO A 189 30.15 24.09 8.62
C PRO A 189 29.50 23.16 7.58
N ARG A 190 29.65 21.84 7.75
CA ARG A 190 28.90 20.88 6.92
C ARG A 190 27.43 20.94 7.33
N VAL A 191 26.59 21.34 6.37
CA VAL A 191 25.13 21.22 6.47
C VAL A 191 24.79 19.75 6.77
N CYS A 192 24.15 19.49 7.91
CA CYS A 192 23.74 18.13 8.28
C CYS A 192 22.65 17.63 7.32
N SER A 193 23.04 16.80 6.37
CA SER A 193 22.13 15.93 5.65
C SER A 193 21.44 15.00 6.65
N CYS A 194 20.15 15.22 6.89
CA CYS A 194 19.32 14.23 7.57
C CYS A 194 19.24 12.98 6.69
N GLU A 195 20.08 11.99 6.97
CA GLU A 195 20.04 10.67 6.35
C GLU A 195 18.78 9.93 6.81
N VAL A 196 18.19 9.15 5.91
CA VAL A 196 17.09 8.24 6.22
C VAL A 196 17.72 6.91 6.56
N PHE A 197 17.91 6.65 7.86
CA PHE A 197 18.29 5.32 8.33
C PHE A 197 17.07 4.43 8.36
N PHE A 198 17.22 3.24 7.77
CA PHE A 198 16.32 2.12 7.96
C PHE A 198 16.83 1.35 9.18
N SER A 199 16.26 1.62 10.35
CA SER A 199 16.59 0.86 11.57
C SER A 199 15.72 -0.39 11.61
N THR A 200 16.34 -1.55 11.44
CA THR A 200 15.86 -2.81 12.03
C THR A 200 16.50 -2.90 13.40
N GLU A 201 15.93 -2.20 14.38
CA GLU A 201 16.38 -2.34 15.77
C GLU A 201 15.69 -3.56 16.40
N ASP A 202 16.51 -4.54 16.75
CA ASP A 202 16.12 -5.71 17.54
C ASP A 202 15.65 -5.29 18.94
N TYR A 203 14.74 -6.08 19.51
CA TYR A 203 14.33 -6.01 20.92
C TYR A 203 15.16 -6.95 21.81
#